data_AF-V8CZK8-F1
#
_entry.id   AF-V8CZK8-F1
#
_cell.length_a   1.000
_cell.length_b   1.000
_cell.length_c   1.000
_cell.angle_alpha   90.00
_cell.angle_beta   90.00
_cell.angle_gamma   90.00
#
_symmetry.space_group_name_H-M   'P 1'
#
loop_
_entity.id
_entity.type
_entity.pdbx_description
1 polymer ?
#
loop_
_entity_poly.entity_id
_entity_poly.type
_entity_poly.pdbx_seq_one_letter_code
_entity_poly.pdbx_strand_id
1 'polypeptide(L)'
;MLDGPATSTLAELLTGIDESTAAANVDTALPDAGWRWWRTKATARGGRQQVWFAPQREGWANVAITDFDDGRRLLSAFTVEPDQALPSREDRREGLTLQWSTTEVELAADQIATHTFELELRNTNNEPWRNIADDDNSVLVRVADVTGYYVYAPGTPLADIAPGSAVTIAGHLQVAGGEALTPGTYSLTAQLNSLGLPTSSNARLRIVP
;
A
#
# COMPACT_ATOMS: atom_id res chain seq x y z
N MET A 1 -22.60 20.70 8.92
CA MET A 1 -23.57 20.93 7.82
C MET A 1 -22.73 21.04 6.57
N LEU A 2 -22.62 19.95 5.80
CA LEU A 2 -21.89 19.93 4.54
C LEU A 2 -22.92 20.19 3.46
N ASP A 3 -22.73 21.26 2.69
CA ASP A 3 -23.56 21.61 1.54
C ASP A 3 -23.65 20.43 0.56
N GLY A 4 -24.82 20.25 -0.03
CA GLY A 4 -25.19 19.10 -0.86
C GLY A 4 -24.35 18.92 -2.13
N PRO A 5 -24.55 17.80 -2.86
CA PRO A 5 -23.71 17.44 -3.99
C PRO A 5 -23.79 18.49 -5.11
N ALA A 6 -22.65 19.09 -5.44
CA ALA A 6 -22.53 20.09 -6.51
C ALA A 6 -22.91 19.50 -7.87
N THR A 7 -23.70 20.26 -8.65
CA THR A 7 -24.40 19.87 -9.87
C THR A 7 -23.64 20.15 -11.18
N SER A 8 -22.32 20.33 -11.12
CA SER A 8 -21.55 20.84 -12.26
C SER A 8 -21.02 19.74 -13.20
N THR A 9 -21.02 20.02 -14.51
CA THR A 9 -20.40 19.22 -15.58
C THR A 9 -18.92 19.55 -15.76
N LEU A 10 -18.14 18.69 -16.42
CA LEU A 10 -16.73 18.96 -16.72
C LEU A 10 -16.53 20.28 -17.50
N ALA A 11 -17.40 20.58 -18.46
CA ALA A 11 -17.34 21.84 -19.22
C ALA A 11 -17.57 23.07 -18.31
N GLU A 12 -18.47 22.97 -17.34
CA GLU A 12 -18.71 24.03 -16.34
C GLU A 12 -17.52 24.17 -15.37
N LEU A 13 -16.90 23.06 -14.96
CA LEU A 13 -15.70 23.06 -14.12
C LEU A 13 -14.45 23.62 -14.82
N LEU A 14 -14.41 23.56 -16.15
CA LEU A 14 -13.35 24.13 -16.99
C LEU A 14 -13.68 25.56 -17.46
N THR A 15 -14.87 26.07 -17.18
CA THR A 15 -15.27 27.42 -17.58
C THR A 15 -14.43 28.45 -16.82
N GLY A 16 -13.66 29.26 -17.56
CA GLY A 16 -12.70 30.23 -17.00
C GLY A 16 -11.24 29.79 -17.08
N ILE A 17 -10.98 28.53 -17.43
CA ILE A 17 -9.66 28.06 -17.82
C ILE A 17 -9.52 28.33 -19.31
N ASP A 18 -8.92 29.46 -19.68
CA ASP A 18 -8.66 29.78 -21.08
C ASP A 18 -7.59 28.80 -21.62
N GLU A 19 -7.92 28.10 -22.72
CA GLU A 19 -7.02 27.14 -23.38
C GLU A 19 -5.71 27.81 -23.86
N SER A 20 -5.71 29.14 -24.00
CA SER A 20 -4.54 29.95 -24.32
C SER A 20 -3.69 30.38 -23.11
N THR A 21 -4.12 30.10 -21.87
CA THR A 21 -3.40 30.40 -20.62
C THR A 21 -2.17 29.49 -20.37
N ALA A 22 -1.57 28.95 -21.43
CA ALA A 22 -0.40 28.09 -21.38
C ALA A 22 0.88 28.78 -20.85
N ALA A 23 0.84 30.07 -20.48
CA ALA A 23 2.05 30.84 -20.20
C ALA A 23 2.25 31.30 -18.74
N ALA A 24 1.21 31.47 -17.91
CA ALA A 24 1.43 31.86 -16.51
C ALA A 24 0.18 31.64 -15.65
N ASN A 25 0.32 30.87 -14.58
CA ASN A 25 -0.59 30.87 -13.42
C ASN A 25 -1.94 30.12 -13.55
N VAL A 26 -1.91 28.83 -13.92
CA VAL A 26 -3.09 27.95 -13.71
C VAL A 26 -3.31 27.66 -12.22
N ASP A 27 -2.26 27.71 -11.39
CA ASP A 27 -2.36 27.58 -9.93
C ASP A 27 -3.28 28.66 -9.30
N THR A 28 -3.49 29.78 -9.99
CA THR A 28 -4.46 30.84 -9.61
C THR A 28 -5.76 30.83 -10.43
N ALA A 29 -5.88 29.96 -11.44
CA ALA A 29 -7.04 29.88 -12.33
C ALA A 29 -7.97 28.68 -12.03
N LEU A 30 -7.52 27.70 -11.25
CA LEU A 30 -8.41 26.67 -10.73
C LEU A 30 -9.26 27.28 -9.60
N PRO A 31 -10.60 27.23 -9.67
CA PRO A 31 -11.44 27.78 -8.62
C PRO A 31 -11.19 27.04 -7.29
N ASP A 32 -10.92 27.77 -6.20
CA ASP A 32 -10.74 27.23 -4.84
C ASP A 32 -11.94 26.38 -4.38
N ALA A 33 -13.12 26.63 -4.94
CA ALA A 33 -14.33 25.90 -4.63
C ALA A 33 -14.44 24.60 -5.44
N GLY A 34 -14.31 23.46 -4.77
CA GLY A 34 -14.62 22.13 -5.30
C GLY A 34 -13.41 21.30 -5.73
N TRP A 35 -12.29 21.95 -6.08
CA TRP A 35 -11.05 21.25 -6.44
C TRP A 35 -10.19 20.92 -5.21
N ARG A 36 -9.64 19.71 -5.18
CA ARG A 36 -8.74 19.21 -4.13
C ARG A 36 -7.44 18.76 -4.76
N TRP A 37 -6.33 19.31 -4.28
CA TRP A 37 -5.00 18.83 -4.64
C TRP A 37 -4.82 17.40 -4.13
N TRP A 38 -4.38 16.49 -5.00
CA TRP A 38 -4.12 15.10 -4.63
C TRP A 38 -2.64 14.81 -4.42
N ARG A 39 -1.82 15.10 -5.45
CA ARG A 39 -0.40 14.78 -5.43
C ARG A 39 0.38 15.55 -6.47
N THR A 40 1.69 15.57 -6.28
CA THR A 40 2.67 15.89 -7.32
C THR A 40 3.54 14.66 -7.58
N LYS A 41 3.78 14.28 -8.83
CA LYS A 41 4.68 13.18 -9.21
C LYS A 41 5.62 13.61 -10.34
N ALA A 42 6.77 12.96 -10.46
CA ALA A 42 7.64 13.14 -11.62
C ALA A 42 6.99 12.56 -12.89
N THR A 43 7.31 13.13 -14.07
CA THR A 43 6.87 12.58 -15.35
C THR A 43 7.93 11.66 -15.94
N ALA A 44 7.52 10.69 -16.77
CA ALA A 44 8.43 9.80 -17.48
C ALA A 44 9.32 10.52 -18.52
N ARG A 45 9.00 11.77 -18.88
CA ARG A 45 9.73 12.58 -19.88
C ARG A 45 10.51 13.73 -19.26
N GLY A 46 10.73 13.73 -17.94
CA GLY A 46 11.28 14.86 -17.21
C GLY A 46 10.20 15.87 -16.78
N GLY A 47 10.44 16.58 -15.69
CA GLY A 47 9.49 17.53 -15.09
C GLY A 47 8.53 16.94 -14.05
N ARG A 48 7.44 17.67 -13.77
CA ARG A 48 6.51 17.41 -12.66
C ARG A 48 5.05 17.47 -13.14
N GLN A 49 4.24 16.55 -12.64
CA GLN A 49 2.80 16.53 -12.84
C GLN A 49 2.09 16.74 -11.51
N GLN A 50 1.27 17.78 -11.42
CA GLN A 50 0.33 18.02 -10.33
C GLN A 50 -1.03 17.46 -10.73
N VAL A 51 -1.72 16.84 -9.78
CA VAL A 51 -3.03 16.22 -10.02
C VAL A 51 -4.04 16.75 -9.02
N TRP A 52 -5.19 17.18 -9.53
CA TRP A 52 -6.31 17.75 -8.81
C TRP A 52 -7.59 16.98 -9.12
N PHE A 53 -8.52 16.95 -8.16
CA PHE A 53 -9.84 16.35 -8.36
C PHE A 53 -10.96 17.25 -7.88
N ALA A 54 -12.09 17.23 -8.58
CA ALA A 54 -13.35 17.80 -8.12
C ALA A 54 -14.48 16.77 -8.25
N PRO A 55 -15.43 16.72 -7.31
CA PRO A 55 -16.61 15.89 -7.47
C PRO A 55 -17.47 16.43 -8.62
N GLN A 56 -18.06 15.53 -9.43
CA GLN A 56 -19.02 15.86 -10.47
C GLN A 56 -20.24 14.92 -10.39
N ARG A 57 -21.28 15.22 -11.18
CA ARG A 57 -22.57 14.51 -11.15
C ARG A 57 -22.46 12.98 -11.24
N GLU A 58 -21.50 12.47 -12.01
CA GLU A 58 -21.27 11.03 -12.24
C GLU A 58 -19.82 10.64 -11.94
N GLY A 59 -19.27 11.12 -10.81
CA GLY A 59 -17.95 10.69 -10.35
C GLY A 59 -17.03 11.86 -10.01
N TRP A 60 -15.80 11.82 -10.51
CA TRP A 60 -14.82 12.88 -10.25
C TRP A 60 -14.23 13.39 -11.56
N ALA A 61 -14.05 14.69 -11.66
CA ALA A 61 -13.23 15.31 -12.68
C ALA A 61 -11.78 15.28 -12.20
N ASN A 62 -10.88 14.82 -13.06
CA ASN A 62 -9.44 14.93 -12.84
C ASN A 62 -8.86 16.04 -13.72
N VAL A 63 -8.01 16.87 -13.14
CA VAL A 63 -7.14 17.76 -13.89
C VAL A 63 -5.70 17.46 -13.52
N ALA A 64 -4.89 17.20 -14.53
CA ALA A 64 -3.45 17.05 -14.43
C ALA A 64 -2.76 18.22 -15.14
N ILE A 65 -1.94 18.95 -14.39
CA ILE A 65 -1.05 20.00 -14.92
C ILE A 65 0.35 19.41 -14.96
N THR A 66 0.94 19.35 -16.15
CA THR A 66 2.25 18.75 -16.37
C THR A 66 3.23 19.81 -16.84
N ASP A 67 4.24 20.09 -16.03
CA ASP A 67 5.39 20.91 -16.34
C ASP A 67 6.54 20.03 -16.82
N PHE A 68 7.03 20.26 -18.03
CA PHE A 68 8.20 19.58 -18.56
C PHE A 68 9.46 20.42 -18.31
N ASP A 69 10.61 19.76 -18.13
CA ASP A 69 11.89 20.44 -17.88
C ASP A 69 12.33 21.35 -19.05
N ASP A 70 11.80 21.11 -20.26
CA ASP A 70 12.01 21.95 -21.45
C ASP A 70 11.13 23.22 -21.49
N GLY A 71 10.41 23.50 -20.40
CA GLY A 71 9.57 24.68 -20.24
C GLY A 71 8.18 24.55 -20.87
N ARG A 72 7.86 23.42 -21.51
CA ARG A 72 6.49 23.15 -21.97
C ARG A 72 5.59 22.83 -20.79
N ARG A 73 4.32 23.25 -20.88
CA ARG A 73 3.26 22.92 -19.93
C ARG A 73 2.09 22.28 -20.66
N LEU A 74 1.52 21.21 -20.11
CA LEU A 74 0.35 20.51 -20.63
C LEU A 74 -0.74 20.46 -19.56
N LEU A 75 -1.93 20.92 -19.92
CA LEU A 75 -3.15 20.70 -19.15
C LEU A 75 -3.88 19.48 -19.73
N SER A 76 -4.29 18.55 -18.88
CA SER A 76 -5.14 17.44 -19.29
C SER A 76 -6.29 17.32 -18.30
N ALA A 77 -7.51 17.36 -18.82
CA ALA A 77 -8.74 17.20 -18.05
C ALA A 77 -9.49 15.98 -18.58
N PHE A 78 -9.86 15.07 -17.70
CA PHE A 78 -10.62 13.89 -18.07
C PHE A 78 -11.53 13.47 -16.91
N THR A 79 -12.70 12.97 -17.26
CA THR A 79 -13.58 12.31 -16.31
C THR A 79 -12.97 10.96 -15.96
N VAL A 80 -12.80 10.72 -14.68
CA VAL A 80 -12.47 9.40 -14.15
C VAL A 80 -13.67 8.99 -13.33
N GLU A 81 -14.28 7.84 -13.67
CA GLU A 81 -15.14 7.20 -12.68
C GLU A 81 -14.26 6.97 -11.45
N PRO A 82 -14.61 7.51 -10.27
CA PRO A 82 -13.80 7.27 -9.10
C PRO A 82 -13.65 5.77 -8.94
N ASP A 83 -12.40 5.32 -8.78
CA ASP A 83 -12.18 4.00 -8.22
C ASP A 83 -13.05 3.90 -6.97
N GLN A 84 -13.80 2.81 -6.86
CA GLN A 84 -14.66 2.59 -5.71
C GLN A 84 -13.83 2.79 -4.45
N ALA A 85 -14.26 3.69 -3.57
CA ALA A 85 -13.54 3.95 -2.34
C ALA A 85 -13.45 2.64 -1.55
N LEU A 86 -12.23 2.10 -1.47
CA LEU A 86 -11.97 0.89 -0.70
C LEU A 86 -11.96 1.26 0.79
N PRO A 87 -12.43 0.36 1.68
CA PRO A 87 -12.28 0.53 3.12
C PRO A 87 -10.81 0.77 3.49
N SER A 88 -10.58 1.48 4.59
CA SER A 88 -9.23 1.78 5.03
C SER A 88 -8.45 0.50 5.34
N ARG A 89 -7.12 0.58 5.38
CA ARG A 89 -6.29 -0.57 5.80
C ARG A 89 -6.69 -1.08 7.18
N GLU A 90 -7.10 -0.20 8.08
CA GLU A 90 -7.53 -0.54 9.43
C GLU A 90 -8.84 -1.33 9.43
N ASP A 91 -9.83 -0.88 8.65
CA ASP A 91 -11.11 -1.59 8.51
C ASP A 91 -10.88 -2.95 7.85
N ARG A 92 -10.04 -3.01 6.82
CA ARG A 92 -9.76 -4.27 6.12
C ARG A 92 -9.03 -5.29 6.98
N ARG A 93 -8.23 -4.90 7.98
CA ARG A 93 -7.58 -5.88 8.87
C ARG A 93 -8.42 -6.27 10.08
N GLU A 94 -9.60 -5.69 10.25
CA GLU A 94 -10.46 -5.96 11.39
C GLU A 94 -10.80 -7.45 11.47
N GLY A 95 -10.57 -8.04 12.66
CA GLY A 95 -10.80 -9.47 12.90
C GLY A 95 -9.85 -10.42 12.15
N LEU A 96 -8.73 -9.90 11.64
CA LEU A 96 -7.61 -10.74 11.22
C LEU A 96 -6.54 -10.79 12.31
N THR A 97 -5.95 -11.97 12.49
CA THR A 97 -4.77 -12.17 13.32
C THR A 97 -3.67 -12.83 12.51
N LEU A 98 -2.46 -12.30 12.64
CA LEU A 98 -1.25 -12.92 12.07
C LEU A 98 -0.49 -13.59 13.21
N GLN A 99 -0.10 -14.85 13.03
CA GLN A 99 0.63 -15.61 14.04
C GLN A 99 1.69 -16.50 13.39
N TRP A 100 2.75 -16.80 14.13
CA TRP A 100 3.74 -17.79 13.69
C TRP A 100 3.15 -19.19 13.78
N SER A 101 3.33 -20.02 12.75
CA SER A 101 2.96 -21.44 12.82
C SER A 101 3.87 -22.20 13.81
N THR A 102 5.14 -21.79 13.89
CA THR A 102 6.13 -22.32 14.84
C THR A 102 6.77 -21.16 15.60
N THR A 103 6.68 -21.19 16.93
CA THR A 103 7.17 -20.11 17.80
C THR A 103 8.59 -20.32 18.31
N GLU A 104 9.14 -21.54 18.21
CA GLU A 104 10.52 -21.86 18.58
C GLU A 104 11.19 -22.64 17.45
N VAL A 105 12.26 -22.09 16.90
CA VAL A 105 13.00 -22.65 15.77
C VAL A 105 14.48 -22.72 16.14
N GLU A 106 15.12 -23.87 15.94
CA GLU A 106 16.56 -24.06 16.12
C GLU A 106 17.19 -24.45 14.77
N LEU A 107 18.21 -23.71 14.33
CA LEU A 107 18.85 -23.88 13.02
C LEU A 107 20.36 -23.64 13.11
N ALA A 108 21.13 -24.29 12.24
CA ALA A 108 22.48 -23.84 11.93
C ALA A 108 22.44 -22.57 11.05
N ALA A 109 23.50 -21.77 11.08
CA ALA A 109 23.54 -20.48 10.37
C ALA A 109 23.34 -20.60 8.85
N ASP A 110 23.82 -21.69 8.24
CA ASP A 110 23.68 -21.98 6.81
C ASP A 110 22.26 -22.45 6.41
N GLN A 111 21.45 -22.90 7.37
CA GLN A 111 20.09 -23.38 7.13
C GLN A 111 19.07 -22.25 7.02
N ILE A 112 19.38 -21.04 7.49
CA ILE A 112 18.44 -19.91 7.57
C ILE A 112 17.85 -19.57 6.20
N ALA A 113 18.69 -19.48 5.17
CA ALA A 113 18.28 -19.08 3.82
C ALA A 113 17.38 -20.12 3.13
N THR A 114 17.43 -21.38 3.58
CA THR A 114 16.65 -22.50 3.03
C THR A 114 15.49 -22.91 3.92
N HIS A 115 15.46 -22.48 5.18
CA HIS A 115 14.38 -22.79 6.10
C HIS A 115 13.13 -22.01 5.70
N THR A 116 12.00 -22.72 5.62
CA THR A 116 10.70 -22.11 5.35
C THR A 116 10.07 -21.67 6.66
N PHE A 117 9.95 -20.37 6.85
CA PHE A 117 9.19 -19.79 7.94
C PHE A 117 7.72 -19.68 7.52
N GLU A 118 6.82 -20.09 8.41
CA GLU A 118 5.38 -20.09 8.15
C GLU A 118 4.66 -19.21 9.16
N LEU A 119 3.71 -18.43 8.64
CA LEU A 119 2.75 -17.66 9.41
C LEU A 119 1.33 -18.08 9.03
N GLU A 120 0.42 -18.03 9.98
CA GLU A 120 -1.01 -18.16 9.73
C GLU A 120 -1.66 -16.78 9.80
N LEU A 121 -2.34 -16.39 8.72
CA LEU A 121 -3.29 -15.29 8.72
C LEU A 121 -4.68 -15.86 8.95
N ARG A 122 -5.24 -15.63 10.14
CA ARG A 122 -6.51 -16.19 10.60
C ARG A 122 -7.60 -15.15 10.61
N ASN A 123 -8.78 -15.52 10.13
CA ASN A 123 -10.00 -14.76 10.31
C ASN A 123 -10.68 -15.17 11.63
N THR A 124 -10.70 -14.28 12.60
CA THR A 124 -11.34 -14.48 13.91
C THR A 124 -12.79 -14.00 13.95
N ASN A 125 -13.29 -13.40 12.86
CA ASN A 125 -14.69 -12.99 12.76
C ASN A 125 -15.61 -14.18 12.41
N ASN A 126 -16.91 -13.94 12.60
CA ASN A 126 -17.99 -14.86 12.28
C ASN A 126 -18.41 -14.76 10.80
N GLU A 127 -17.84 -13.80 10.08
CA GLU A 127 -18.12 -13.49 8.67
C GLU A 127 -16.86 -13.70 7.82
N PRO A 128 -17.00 -14.05 6.52
CA PRO A 128 -15.86 -14.23 5.65
C PRO A 128 -15.12 -12.91 5.45
N TRP A 129 -13.80 -12.95 5.56
CA TRP A 129 -12.94 -11.86 5.15
C TRP A 129 -12.74 -11.92 3.63
N ARG A 130 -12.91 -10.78 2.96
CA ARG A 130 -12.84 -10.67 1.50
C ARG A 130 -11.66 -9.80 1.08
N ASN A 131 -10.84 -10.30 0.17
CA ASN A 131 -9.73 -9.54 -0.39
C ASN A 131 -10.22 -8.58 -1.50
N ILE A 132 -10.87 -7.50 -1.10
CA ILE A 132 -11.45 -6.50 -2.01
C ILE A 132 -10.45 -5.47 -2.54
N ALA A 133 -9.22 -5.47 -2.03
CA ALA A 133 -8.20 -4.46 -2.31
C ALA A 133 -6.92 -5.05 -2.91
N ASP A 134 -6.97 -6.31 -3.36
CA ASP A 134 -5.81 -7.07 -3.85
C ASP A 134 -4.64 -7.07 -2.84
N ASP A 135 -4.96 -7.15 -1.54
CA ASP A 135 -3.98 -7.29 -0.47
C ASP A 135 -3.16 -8.58 -0.70
N ASP A 136 -1.83 -8.47 -0.69
CA ASP A 136 -0.93 -9.60 -0.95
C ASP A 136 -0.38 -10.22 0.35
N ASN A 137 0.25 -11.38 0.21
CA ASN A 137 0.87 -12.15 1.29
C ASN A 137 2.31 -11.70 1.63
N SER A 138 2.77 -10.52 1.19
CA SER A 138 4.12 -10.04 1.49
C SER A 138 4.31 -9.75 2.98
N VAL A 139 5.27 -10.42 3.62
CA VAL A 139 5.53 -10.28 5.05
C VAL A 139 6.94 -9.74 5.30
N LEU A 140 7.06 -8.68 6.07
CA LEU A 140 8.33 -8.23 6.63
C LEU A 140 8.59 -8.95 7.96
N VAL A 141 9.68 -9.71 8.08
CA VAL A 141 10.13 -10.29 9.37
C VAL A 141 11.32 -9.52 9.88
N ARG A 142 11.29 -9.06 11.12
CA ARG A 142 12.43 -8.44 11.79
C ARG A 142 13.02 -9.37 12.83
N VAL A 143 14.33 -9.54 12.78
CA VAL A 143 15.13 -10.16 13.83
C VAL A 143 15.56 -9.04 14.78
N ALA A 144 15.27 -9.16 16.07
CA ALA A 144 15.70 -8.18 17.07
C ALA A 144 17.22 -8.02 17.08
N ASP A 145 17.70 -6.80 17.31
CA ASP A 145 19.12 -6.44 17.43
C ASP A 145 19.99 -6.69 16.18
N VAL A 146 19.39 -7.03 15.04
CA VAL A 146 20.09 -7.17 13.76
C VAL A 146 19.43 -6.34 12.67
N THR A 147 20.24 -5.65 11.88
CA THR A 147 19.74 -4.80 10.81
C THR A 147 19.45 -5.64 9.57
N GLY A 148 18.16 -5.77 9.23
CA GLY A 148 17.70 -6.21 7.91
C GLY A 148 17.56 -7.72 7.72
N TYR A 149 16.42 -8.26 8.13
CA TYR A 149 15.94 -9.56 7.69
C TYR A 149 14.56 -9.36 7.08
N TYR A 150 14.19 -10.22 6.15
CA TYR A 150 12.91 -10.14 5.44
C TYR A 150 12.48 -11.57 5.11
N VAL A 151 11.23 -11.95 5.40
CA VAL A 151 10.66 -13.14 4.76
C VAL A 151 10.22 -12.71 3.38
N TYR A 152 10.75 -13.37 2.34
CA TYR A 152 10.18 -13.20 1.01
C TYR A 152 9.03 -14.19 0.84
N ALA A 153 7.80 -13.68 0.90
CA ALA A 153 6.66 -14.34 0.29
C ALA A 153 6.49 -13.75 -1.12
N PRO A 154 6.27 -14.57 -2.17
CA PRO A 154 6.01 -14.06 -3.50
C PRO A 154 4.71 -13.27 -3.39
N GLY A 155 4.72 -11.95 -3.55
CA GLY A 155 3.60 -11.02 -3.31
C GLY A 155 2.36 -11.32 -4.16
N THR A 156 1.74 -12.47 -3.90
CA THR A 156 0.58 -13.00 -4.57
C THR A 156 -0.65 -12.54 -3.79
N PRO A 157 -1.74 -12.20 -4.48
CA PRO A 157 -2.99 -11.83 -3.82
C PRO A 157 -3.42 -12.89 -2.80
N LEU A 158 -3.83 -12.44 -1.62
CA LEU A 158 -4.45 -13.29 -0.62
C LEU A 158 -5.79 -13.82 -1.13
N ALA A 159 -6.09 -15.08 -0.84
CA ALA A 159 -7.42 -15.62 -1.04
C ALA A 159 -8.38 -15.08 0.04
N ASP A 160 -9.69 -15.12 -0.25
CA ASP A 160 -10.71 -14.90 0.76
C ASP A 160 -10.58 -15.92 1.90
N ILE A 161 -10.85 -15.48 3.14
CA ILE A 161 -10.68 -16.31 4.34
C ILE A 161 -12.03 -16.52 5.00
N ALA A 162 -12.51 -17.76 4.99
CA ALA A 162 -13.76 -18.13 5.65
C ALA A 162 -13.72 -17.88 7.17
N PRO A 163 -14.89 -17.72 7.84
CA PRO A 163 -14.94 -17.55 9.30
C PRO A 163 -14.15 -18.64 10.05
N GLY A 164 -13.34 -18.24 11.03
CA GLY A 164 -12.51 -19.14 11.84
C GLY A 164 -11.35 -19.82 11.11
N SER A 165 -11.25 -19.66 9.78
CA SER A 165 -10.23 -20.29 8.95
C SER A 165 -8.95 -19.48 8.91
N ALA A 166 -7.87 -20.09 8.42
CA ALA A 166 -6.59 -19.44 8.24
C ALA A 166 -5.98 -19.79 6.88
N VAL A 167 -5.14 -18.90 6.38
CA VAL A 167 -4.27 -19.13 5.23
C VAL A 167 -2.81 -19.12 5.69
N THR A 168 -2.03 -20.04 5.15
CA THR A 168 -0.59 -20.12 5.45
C THR A 168 0.18 -19.21 4.50
N ILE A 169 1.02 -18.36 5.07
CA ILE A 169 1.99 -17.53 4.38
C ILE A 169 3.36 -18.12 4.68
N ALA A 170 4.07 -18.56 3.64
CA ALA A 170 5.35 -19.21 3.77
C ALA A 170 6.42 -18.46 2.98
N GLY A 171 7.65 -18.45 3.50
CA GLY A 171 8.79 -17.89 2.80
C GLY A 171 10.11 -18.11 3.53
N HIS A 172 11.19 -17.60 2.94
CA HIS A 172 12.54 -17.74 3.48
C HIS A 172 13.05 -16.41 3.99
N LEU A 173 13.87 -16.45 5.06
CA LEU A 173 14.57 -15.26 5.52
C LEU A 173 15.73 -14.92 4.58
N GLN A 174 15.71 -13.72 4.04
CA GLN A 174 16.83 -13.11 3.33
C GLN A 174 17.54 -12.14 4.26
N VAL A 175 18.87 -12.27 4.32
CA VAL A 175 19.71 -11.37 5.12
C VAL A 175 20.11 -10.16 4.28
N ALA A 176 19.80 -8.96 4.76
CA ALA A 176 20.32 -7.74 4.17
C ALA A 176 21.86 -7.71 4.33
N GLY A 177 22.57 -7.50 3.22
CA GLY A 177 24.04 -7.48 3.23
C GLY A 177 24.72 -8.85 3.20
N GLY A 178 23.96 -9.97 3.29
CA GLY A 178 24.49 -11.32 3.15
C GLY A 178 25.28 -11.85 4.35
N GLU A 179 25.29 -11.16 5.48
CA GLU A 179 25.98 -11.62 6.69
C GLU A 179 25.18 -12.72 7.41
N ALA A 180 25.83 -13.84 7.73
CA ALA A 180 25.18 -14.91 8.48
C ALA A 180 24.88 -14.47 9.93
N LEU A 181 23.76 -14.91 10.49
CA LEU A 181 23.51 -14.75 11.93
C LEU A 181 24.56 -15.53 12.72
N THR A 182 25.11 -14.92 13.77
CA THR A 182 26.00 -15.60 14.70
C THR A 182 25.22 -16.54 15.63
N PRO A 183 25.85 -17.58 16.20
CA PRO A 183 25.21 -18.43 17.19
C PRO A 183 24.64 -17.61 18.36
N GLY A 184 23.39 -17.89 18.74
CA GLY A 184 22.66 -17.08 19.71
C GLY A 184 21.15 -17.32 19.67
N THR A 185 20.43 -16.59 20.51
CA THR A 185 18.96 -16.63 20.55
C THR A 185 18.41 -15.26 20.18
N TYR A 186 17.54 -15.24 19.18
CA TYR A 186 16.95 -14.04 18.60
C TYR A 186 15.43 -14.06 18.76
N SER A 187 14.85 -12.87 18.94
CA SER A 187 13.41 -12.68 18.88
C SER A 187 13.00 -12.26 17.48
N LEU A 188 11.97 -12.92 16.93
CA LEU A 188 11.41 -12.62 15.61
C LEU A 188 10.05 -11.95 15.76
N THR A 189 9.84 -10.89 14.98
CA THR A 189 8.53 -10.25 14.79
C THR A 189 8.21 -10.24 13.30
N ALA A 190 6.94 -10.28 12.92
CA ALA A 190 6.57 -10.12 11.52
C ALA A 190 5.42 -9.13 11.32
N GLN A 191 5.29 -8.62 10.10
CA GLN A 191 4.19 -7.77 9.69
C GLN A 191 3.78 -8.08 8.25
N LEU A 192 2.50 -8.35 8.03
CA LEU A 192 1.91 -8.38 6.70
C LEU A 192 1.84 -6.95 6.14
N ASN A 193 2.52 -6.69 5.02
CA ASN A 193 2.77 -5.34 4.53
C ASN A 193 1.53 -4.65 3.98
N SER A 194 0.74 -5.37 3.17
CA SER A 194 -0.50 -4.89 2.53
C SER A 194 -1.50 -4.34 3.56
N LEU A 195 -1.68 -5.09 4.66
CA LEU A 195 -2.59 -4.78 5.76
C LEU A 195 -1.95 -4.07 6.96
N GLY A 196 -0.62 -3.91 6.99
CA GLY A 196 0.09 -3.39 8.17
C GLY A 196 -0.27 -4.13 9.45
N LEU A 197 -0.42 -5.47 9.36
CA LEU A 197 -0.88 -6.33 10.44
C LEU A 197 0.34 -7.04 11.07
N PRO A 198 0.74 -6.71 12.31
CA PRO A 198 1.85 -7.37 12.98
C PRO A 198 1.45 -8.74 13.54
N THR A 199 2.45 -9.58 13.80
CA THR A 199 2.25 -10.84 14.54
C THR A 199 1.75 -10.59 15.96
N SER A 200 0.83 -11.41 16.43
CA SER A 200 0.26 -11.34 17.79
C SER A 200 1.26 -11.64 18.91
N SER A 201 2.33 -12.38 18.59
CA SER A 201 3.42 -12.70 19.50
C SER A 201 4.75 -12.83 18.75
N ASN A 202 5.85 -12.77 19.49
CA ASN A 202 7.18 -12.99 18.93
C ASN A 202 7.47 -14.50 18.85
N ALA A 203 8.16 -14.92 17.80
CA ALA A 203 8.83 -16.21 17.76
C ALA A 203 10.27 -16.09 18.27
N ARG A 204 10.89 -17.23 18.55
CA ARG A 204 12.28 -17.37 18.99
C ARG A 204 13.05 -18.20 17.96
N LEU A 205 14.14 -17.64 17.47
CA LEU A 205 15.09 -18.32 16.59
C LEU A 205 16.39 -18.55 17.35
N ARG A 206 16.83 -19.79 17.46
CA ARG A 206 18.12 -20.16 18.03
C ARG A 206 19.06 -20.61 16.92
N ILE A 207 20.20 -19.93 16.81
CA ILE A 207 21.28 -20.31 15.91
C ILE A 207 22.31 -21.13 16.69
N VAL A 208 22.55 -22.35 16.23
CA VAL A 208 23.55 -23.26 16.79
C VAL A 208 24.83 -23.28 15.95
N PRO A 209 25.99 -23.64 16.55
CA PRO A 209 27.26 -23.78 15.84
C PRO A 209 27.22 -24.80 14.70
#